data_AF-X0TMW6-F1
#
_entry.id   AF-X0TMW6-F1
#
_cell.length_a   1.000
_cell.length_b   1.000
_cell.length_c   1.000
_cell.angle_alpha   90.00
_cell.angle_beta   90.00
_cell.angle_gamma   90.00
#
_symmetry.space_group_name_H-M   'P 1'
#
loop_
_entity.id
_entity.type
_entity.pdbx_description
1 polymer ?
#
loop_
_entity_poly.entity_id
_entity_poly.type
_entity_poly.pdbx_seq_one_letter_code
_entity_poly.pdbx_strand_id
1 'polypeptide(L)'
;MVRMDEKAVDPREYYRAKYQTIEDLPGLGPAGASKLRESGFRTVQAIATATLIELKAAGIGEDTALKAIKAARMSLEVKFVTGAELLEL
;
A
#
# COMPACT_ATOMS: atom_id res chain seq x y z
N MET A 1 -34.94 -10.96 24.67
CA MET A 1 -34.79 -9.81 23.77
C MET A 1 -33.40 -9.23 24.01
N VAL A 2 -32.40 -9.69 23.25
CA VAL A 2 -30.99 -9.33 23.49
C VAL A 2 -30.77 -7.94 22.89
N ARG A 3 -30.35 -6.98 23.72
CA ARG A 3 -29.65 -5.78 23.24
C ARG A 3 -28.20 -6.19 23.09
N MET A 4 -27.74 -6.36 21.86
CA MET A 4 -26.33 -6.51 21.55
C MET A 4 -25.79 -5.13 21.19
N ASP A 5 -24.72 -4.76 21.89
CA ASP A 5 -23.92 -3.57 21.71
C ASP A 5 -23.46 -3.40 20.25
N GLU A 6 -24.06 -2.46 19.53
CA GLU A 6 -23.52 -1.96 18.27
C GLU A 6 -22.38 -1.00 18.61
N LYS A 7 -21.19 -1.56 18.85
CA LYS A 7 -19.97 -0.73 18.86
C LYS A 7 -19.76 -0.20 17.44
N ALA A 8 -19.90 1.12 17.30
CA ALA A 8 -19.52 1.83 16.08
C ALA A 8 -18.10 1.41 15.67
N VAL A 9 -17.98 0.76 14.51
CA VAL A 9 -16.69 0.47 13.89
C VAL A 9 -16.03 1.82 13.59
N ASP A 10 -14.85 2.06 14.16
CA ASP A 10 -14.11 3.29 13.89
C ASP A 10 -13.88 3.37 12.37
N PRO A 11 -14.25 4.47 11.69
CA PRO A 11 -14.15 4.57 10.23
C PRO A 11 -12.71 4.39 9.71
N ARG A 12 -11.69 4.52 10.57
CA ARG A 12 -10.29 4.31 10.23
C ARG A 12 -9.90 2.83 10.27
N GLU A 13 -10.66 1.96 10.94
CA GLU A 13 -10.49 0.50 10.83
C GLU A 13 -10.83 0.00 9.42
N TYR A 14 -11.75 0.66 8.72
CA TYR A 14 -12.14 0.32 7.35
C TYR A 14 -10.97 0.42 6.35
N TYR A 15 -9.95 1.23 6.66
CA TYR A 15 -8.80 1.50 5.80
C TYR A 15 -7.49 0.92 6.32
N ARG A 16 -7.51 -0.12 7.16
CA ARG A 16 -6.26 -0.74 7.61
C ARG A 16 -5.60 -1.51 6.46
N ALA A 17 -4.87 -0.77 5.62
CA ALA A 17 -4.05 -1.32 4.55
C ALA A 17 -3.10 -2.37 5.14
N LYS A 18 -2.98 -3.50 4.46
CA LYS A 18 -2.13 -4.62 4.89
C LYS A 18 -0.67 -4.20 5.13
N TYR A 19 -0.20 -3.20 4.39
CA TYR A 19 1.13 -2.62 4.51
C TYR A 19 0.95 -1.11 4.70
N GLN A 20 1.54 -0.55 5.77
CA GLN A 20 1.42 0.88 6.08
C GLN A 20 2.67 1.65 5.68
N THR A 21 3.83 1.00 5.82
CA THR A 21 5.16 1.54 5.52
C THR A 21 5.85 0.71 4.43
N ILE A 22 6.92 1.25 3.85
CA ILE A 22 7.69 0.55 2.82
C ILE A 22 8.35 -0.71 3.41
N GLU A 23 8.73 -0.65 4.69
CA GLU A 23 9.35 -1.72 5.46
C GLU A 23 8.40 -2.90 5.74
N ASP A 24 7.09 -2.68 5.64
CA ASP A 24 6.11 -3.76 5.79
C ASP A 24 6.02 -4.64 4.53
N LEU A 25 6.54 -4.16 3.39
CA LEU A 25 6.49 -4.90 2.13
C LEU A 25 7.49 -6.07 2.13
N PRO A 26 7.11 -7.22 1.54
CA PRO A 26 7.93 -8.43 1.56
C PRO A 26 9.28 -8.19 0.88
N GLY A 27 10.36 -8.44 1.63
CA GLY A 27 11.73 -8.30 1.16
C GLY A 27 12.30 -6.88 1.23
N LEU A 28 11.53 -5.90 1.71
CA LEU A 28 12.00 -4.54 1.94
C LEU A 28 12.21 -4.31 3.44
N GLY A 29 13.46 -4.46 3.90
CA GLY A 29 13.86 -4.04 5.25
C GLY A 29 14.22 -2.55 5.33
N PRO A 30 14.68 -2.07 6.49
CA PRO A 30 15.02 -0.66 6.71
C PRO A 30 16.01 -0.08 5.68
N ALA A 31 17.02 -0.87 5.30
CA ALA A 31 18.02 -0.48 4.31
C ALA A 31 17.42 -0.33 2.89
N GLY A 32 16.51 -1.23 2.50
CA GLY A 32 15.82 -1.13 1.21
C GLY A 32 14.87 0.07 1.17
N ALA A 33 14.16 0.32 2.27
CA ALA A 33 13.29 1.46 2.41
C ALA A 33 14.06 2.80 2.39
N SER A 34 15.26 2.88 2.99
CA SER A 34 16.12 4.07 2.89
C SER A 34 16.46 4.40 1.43
N LYS A 35 16.98 3.42 0.68
CA LYS A 35 17.35 3.62 -0.74
C LYS A 35 16.18 4.10 -1.60
N LEU A 36 15.01 3.52 -1.35
CA LEU A 36 13.76 3.92 -2.03
C LEU A 36 13.37 5.36 -1.67
N ARG A 37 13.48 5.77 -0.41
CA ARG A 37 13.21 7.15 0.03
C ARG A 37 14.20 8.16 -0.55
N GLU A 38 15.48 7.80 -0.63
CA GLU A 38 16.53 8.59 -1.27
C GLU A 38 16.24 8.77 -2.78
N SER A 39 15.59 7.78 -3.40
CA SER A 39 15.14 7.80 -4.79
C SER A 39 13.75 8.42 -4.98
N GLY A 40 13.12 8.94 -3.93
CA GLY A 40 11.83 9.64 -3.99
C GLY A 40 10.58 8.79 -3.68
N PHE A 41 10.72 7.48 -3.47
CA PHE A 41 9.62 6.60 -3.08
C PHE A 41 9.43 6.62 -1.56
N ARG A 42 8.37 7.29 -1.09
CA ARG A 42 8.14 7.49 0.35
C ARG A 42 6.95 6.73 0.93
N THR A 43 6.12 6.13 0.09
CA THR A 43 4.86 5.49 0.50
C THR A 43 4.66 4.16 -0.22
N VAL A 44 3.80 3.29 0.34
CA VAL A 44 3.41 2.01 -0.28
C VAL A 44 2.73 2.27 -1.64
N GLN A 45 1.94 3.33 -1.75
CA GLN A 45 1.30 3.76 -3.00
C GLN A 45 2.35 4.08 -4.08
N ALA A 46 3.43 4.76 -3.71
CA ALA A 46 4.51 5.05 -4.65
C ALA A 46 5.16 3.77 -5.18
N ILE A 47 5.31 2.74 -4.34
CA ILE A 47 5.79 1.41 -4.76
C ILE A 47 4.76 0.70 -5.66
N ALA A 48 3.47 0.82 -5.37
CA ALA A 48 2.43 0.20 -6.18
C ALA A 48 2.37 0.76 -7.61
N THR A 49 2.66 2.06 -7.79
CA THR A 49 2.66 2.73 -9.10
C THR A 49 4.00 2.67 -9.83
N ALA A 50 5.08 2.36 -9.13
CA ALA A 50 6.43 2.29 -9.71
C ALA A 50 6.59 1.10 -10.66
N THR A 51 7.56 1.23 -11.57
CA THR A 51 8.02 0.17 -12.47
C THR A 51 9.18 -0.61 -11.87
N LEU A 52 9.40 -1.82 -12.38
CA LEU A 52 10.55 -2.65 -12.00
C LEU A 52 11.89 -1.95 -12.23
N ILE A 53 12.01 -1.22 -13.35
CA ILE A 53 13.24 -0.54 -13.75
C ILE A 53 13.59 0.56 -12.75
N GLU A 54 12.60 1.33 -12.27
CA GLU A 54 12.81 2.37 -11.26
C GLU A 54 13.29 1.80 -9.93
N LEU A 55 12.70 0.70 -9.44
CA LEU A 55 13.15 0.07 -8.20
C LEU A 55 14.56 -0.53 -8.35
N LYS A 56 14.89 -1.09 -9.52
CA LYS A 56 16.25 -1.57 -9.80
C LYS A 56 17.26 -0.43 -9.82
N ALA A 57 16.90 0.71 -10.40
CA ALA A 57 17.73 1.92 -10.39
C ALA A 57 17.94 2.45 -8.94
N ALA A 58 16.96 2.28 -8.06
CA ALA A 58 17.07 2.55 -6.62
C ALA A 58 17.89 1.48 -5.86
N GLY A 59 18.50 0.51 -6.54
CA GLY A 59 19.36 -0.51 -5.92
C GLY A 59 18.60 -1.62 -5.20
N ILE A 60 17.35 -1.88 -5.61
CA ILE A 60 16.56 -3.04 -5.16
C ILE A 60 16.74 -4.19 -6.15
N GLY A 61 16.95 -5.41 -5.64
CA GLY A 61 17.06 -6.61 -6.47
C GLY A 61 15.74 -6.90 -7.22
N GLU A 62 15.85 -7.49 -8.42
CA GLU A 62 14.71 -7.70 -9.33
C GLU A 62 13.57 -8.51 -8.69
N ASP A 63 13.90 -9.65 -8.06
CA ASP A 63 12.91 -10.50 -7.39
C ASP A 63 12.22 -9.79 -6.23
N THR A 64 12.98 -9.07 -5.40
CA THR A 64 12.44 -8.24 -4.30
C THR A 64 11.53 -7.14 -4.83
N ALA A 65 11.95 -6.44 -5.90
CA ALA A 65 11.18 -5.36 -6.50
C ALA A 65 9.83 -5.88 -7.05
N LEU A 66 9.83 -7.00 -7.78
CA LEU A 66 8.60 -7.62 -8.28
C LEU A 66 7.66 -8.02 -7.15
N LYS A 67 8.18 -8.63 -6.08
CA LYS A 67 7.40 -9.01 -4.89
C LYS A 67 6.80 -7.79 -4.19
N ALA A 68 7.60 -6.75 -3.99
CA ALA A 68 7.15 -5.51 -3.35
C ALA A 68 6.07 -4.80 -4.16
N ILE A 69 6.25 -4.62 -5.48
CA ILE A 69 5.25 -4.00 -6.37
C ILE A 69 3.95 -4.78 -6.33
N LYS A 70 4.00 -6.11 -6.47
CA LYS A 70 2.81 -6.96 -6.44
C LYS A 70 2.10 -6.87 -5.09
N ALA A 71 2.83 -6.97 -4.00
CA ALA A 71 2.29 -6.88 -2.65
C ALA A 71 1.65 -5.52 -2.38
N ALA A 72 2.31 -4.43 -2.78
CA ALA A 72 1.80 -3.08 -2.66
C ALA A 72 0.48 -2.92 -3.45
N ARG A 73 0.44 -3.33 -4.73
CA ARG A 73 -0.78 -3.29 -5.55
C ARG A 73 -1.93 -4.09 -4.95
N MET A 74 -1.66 -5.30 -4.45
CA MET A 74 -2.68 -6.14 -3.81
C MET A 74 -3.19 -5.60 -2.47
N SER A 75 -2.43 -4.71 -1.82
CA SER A 75 -2.83 -4.09 -0.56
C SER A 75 -3.65 -2.82 -0.72
N LEU A 76 -3.72 -2.28 -1.94
CA LEU A 76 -4.54 -1.11 -2.24
C LEU A 76 -5.94 -1.58 -2.67
N GLU A 77 -6.95 -1.12 -1.94
CA GLU A 77 -8.33 -1.27 -2.37
C GLU A 77 -8.61 -0.26 -3.49
N VAL A 78 -8.99 -0.77 -4.68
CA VAL A 78 -9.41 0.06 -5.80
C VAL A 78 -10.87 -0.25 -6.08
N LYS A 79 -11.76 0.69 -5.73
CA LYS A 79 -13.19 0.60 -6.03
C LYS A 79 -13.48 1.37 -7.32
N PHE A 80 -14.10 0.70 -8.29
CA PHE A 80 -14.70 1.38 -9.43
C PHE A 80 -16.05 1.93 -9.00
N VAL A 81 -16.26 3.23 -9.19
CA VAL A 81 -17.51 3.92 -8.88
C VAL A 81 -17.95 4.72 -10.09
N THR A 82 -19.27 4.84 -10.28
CA THR A 82 -19.84 5.75 -11.27
C THR A 82 -19.68 7.20 -10.84
N GLY A 83 -19.84 8.14 -11.78
CA GLY A 83 -19.78 9.57 -11.45
C GLY A 83 -20.86 10.02 -10.44
N ALA A 84 -22.02 9.34 -10.43
CA ALA A 84 -23.07 9.59 -9.45
C ALA A 84 -22.66 9.12 -8.05
N GLU A 85 -22.16 7.88 -7.93
CA GLU A 85 -21.68 7.34 -6.64
C GLU A 85 -20.52 8.16 -6.05
N LEU A 86 -19.63 8.70 -6.88
CA LEU A 86 -18.54 9.56 -6.43
C LEU A 86 -19.04 10.85 -5.74
N LEU A 87 -20.19 11.39 -6.15
CA LEU A 87 -20.75 12.59 -5.55
C LEU A 87 -21.29 12.34 -4.13
N GLU A 88 -21.61 11.09 -3.81
CA GLU A 88 -22.20 10.67 -2.53
C GLU A 88 -21.18 10.10 -1.53
N LEU A 89 -19.91 9.93 -1.93
CA LEU A 89 -18.80 9.49 -1.07
C LEU A 89 -18.27 10.61 -0.17
#